data_AF-A0A522YTU6-F1
#
_entry.id   AF-A0A522YTU6-F1
#
_cell.length_a   1.000
_cell.length_b   1.000
_cell.length_c   1.000
_cell.angle_alpha   90.00
_cell.angle_beta   90.00
_cell.angle_gamma   90.00
#
_symmetry.space_group_name_H-M   'P 1'
#
loop_
_entity.id
_entity.type
_entity.pdbx_description
1 polymer ?
#
loop_
_entity_poly.entity_id
_entity_poly.type
_entity_poly.pdbx_seq_one_letter_code
_entity_poly.pdbx_strand_id
1 'polypeptide(L)'
;MIPKTLGRFEIVSELGRGAMGVVYKGRDPKLERTVALKVIHFGLNKEDEQQLQVKERFLVEARATAQLQHSNILTIYDVGDEGSLT
;
A
#
# COMPACT_ATOMS: atom_id res chain seq x y z
N MET A 1 5.47 6.34 -15.30
CA MET A 1 6.84 6.05 -14.82
C MET A 1 6.72 5.45 -13.43
N ILE A 2 7.40 4.35 -13.11
CA ILE A 2 7.34 3.73 -11.78
C ILE A 2 8.05 4.68 -10.79
N PRO A 3 7.44 5.02 -9.62
CA PRO A 3 8.13 5.83 -8.63
C PRO A 3 9.39 5.10 -8.15
N LYS A 4 10.48 5.83 -7.86
CA LYS A 4 11.70 5.19 -7.35
C LYS A 4 11.56 4.76 -5.89
N THR A 5 10.74 5.49 -5.13
CA THR A 5 10.54 5.28 -3.69
C THR A 5 9.09 5.53 -3.33
N LEU A 6 8.65 4.90 -2.25
CA LEU A 6 7.43 5.23 -1.51
C LEU A 6 7.80 5.36 -0.03
N GLY A 7 7.84 6.60 0.47
CA GLY A 7 8.33 6.94 1.79
C GLY A 7 9.74 6.40 1.99
N ARG A 8 9.91 5.47 2.95
CA ARG A 8 11.21 4.82 3.19
C ARG A 8 11.51 3.64 2.27
N PHE A 9 10.52 3.14 1.53
CA PHE A 9 10.65 1.91 0.77
C PHE A 9 11.17 2.22 -0.64
N GLU A 10 12.16 1.45 -1.08
CA GLU A 10 12.66 1.51 -2.45
C GLU A 10 11.80 0.61 -3.32
N ILE A 11 11.32 1.11 -4.47
CA ILE A 11 10.55 0.29 -5.42
C ILE A 11 11.51 -0.44 -6.34
N VAL A 12 11.39 -1.76 -6.41
CA VAL A 12 12.21 -2.64 -7.24
C VAL A 12 11.52 -2.95 -8.56
N SER A 13 10.25 -3.35 -8.51
CA SER A 13 9.47 -3.69 -9.71
C SER A 13 7.97 -3.69 -9.41
N GLU A 14 7.14 -3.62 -10.45
CA GLU A 14 5.71 -3.95 -10.34
C GLU A 14 5.54 -5.47 -10.22
N LEU A 15 4.67 -5.92 -9.30
CA LEU A 15 4.27 -7.32 -9.15
C LEU A 15 2.92 -7.60 -9.82
N GLY A 16 2.04 -6.60 -9.84
CA GLY A 16 0.76 -6.71 -10.52
C GLY A 16 -0.14 -5.49 -10.32
N ARG A 17 -1.18 -5.43 -11.14
CA ARG A 17 -2.15 -4.33 -11.18
C ARG A 17 -3.55 -4.89 -11.24
N GLY A 18 -4.44 -4.34 -10.42
CA GLY A 18 -5.85 -4.73 -10.38
C GLY A 18 -6.75 -3.51 -10.17
N ALA A 19 -8.04 -3.78 -9.94
CA ALA A 19 -9.07 -2.74 -9.84
C ALA A 19 -8.76 -1.68 -8.77
N MET A 20 -8.28 -2.08 -7.59
CA MET A 20 -7.98 -1.14 -6.49
C MET A 20 -6.60 -0.46 -6.60
N GLY A 21 -5.74 -0.85 -7.55
CA GLY A 21 -4.40 -0.25 -7.68
C GLY A 21 -3.30 -1.27 -7.93
N VAL A 22 -2.06 -0.89 -7.59
CA VAL A 22 -0.83 -1.60 -7.99
C VAL A 22 -0.17 -2.23 -6.78
N VAL A 23 0.47 -3.38 -6.97
CA VAL A 23 1.37 -3.99 -6.00
C VAL A 23 2.78 -3.89 -6.54
N TYR A 24 3.69 -3.30 -5.76
CA TYR A 24 5.10 -3.25 -6.08
C TYR A 24 5.90 -4.20 -5.18
N LYS A 25 6.96 -4.77 -5.74
CA LYS A 25 8.06 -5.33 -4.95
C LYS A 25 8.90 -4.17 -4.46
N GLY A 26 9.10 -4.09 -3.16
CA GLY A 26 9.93 -3.07 -2.53
C GLY A 26 10.99 -3.64 -1.60
N ARG A 27 11.92 -2.78 -1.21
CA ARG A 27 12.93 -3.04 -0.17
C ARG A 27 12.70 -2.05 0.97
N ASP A 28 12.64 -2.55 2.20
CA ASP A 28 12.75 -1.72 3.40
C ASP A 28 14.24 -1.66 3.78
N PRO A 29 14.93 -0.52 3.56
CA PRO A 29 16.35 -0.41 3.86
C PRO A 29 16.63 -0.35 5.36
N LYS A 30 15.64 0.02 6.20
CA LYS A 30 15.84 0.09 7.66
C LYS A 30 15.81 -1.29 8.30
N LEU A 31 14.95 -2.17 7.80
CA LEU A 31 14.76 -3.52 8.31
C LEU A 31 15.39 -4.59 7.42
N GLU A 32 16.10 -4.17 6.37
CA GLU A 32 16.80 -5.04 5.43
C GLU A 32 15.96 -6.21 4.93
N ARG A 33 14.72 -5.94 4.53
CA ARG A 33 13.78 -6.97 4.04
C ARG A 33 13.09 -6.59 2.73
N THR A 34 12.68 -7.61 1.99
CA THR A 34 11.81 -7.47 0.83
C THR A 34 10.36 -7.37 1.28
N VAL A 35 9.60 -6.44 0.71
CA VAL A 35 8.19 -6.21 1.04
C VAL A 35 7.34 -6.13 -0.22
N ALA A 36 6.05 -6.37 -0.08
CA ALA A 36 5.04 -6.00 -1.07
C ALA A 36 4.40 -4.67 -0.65
N LEU A 37 4.33 -3.70 -1.56
CA LEU A 37 3.72 -2.40 -1.34
C LEU A 37 2.42 -2.36 -2.15
N LYS A 38 1.27 -2.47 -1.49
CA LYS A 38 -0.03 -2.25 -2.14
C LYS A 38 -0.33 -0.76 -2.11
N VAL A 39 -0.52 -0.16 -3.28
CA VAL A 39 -0.78 1.26 -3.44
C VAL A 39 -2.06 1.46 -4.22
N ILE A 40 -2.95 2.28 -3.66
CA ILE A 40 -4.15 2.78 -4.29
C ILE A 40 -3.85 4.18 -4.84
N HIS A 41 -4.13 4.38 -6.12
CA HIS A 41 -4.09 5.71 -6.72
C HIS A 41 -5.45 6.34 -6.55
N PHE A 42 -5.52 7.40 -5.73
CA PHE A 42 -6.67 8.28 -5.73
C PHE A 42 -6.48 9.32 -6.82
N GLY A 43 -7.54 9.58 -7.57
CA GLY A 43 -7.55 10.68 -8.54
C GLY A 43 -7.26 12.02 -7.85
N LEU A 44 -6.99 13.06 -8.65
CA LEU A 44 -6.70 14.40 -8.12
C LEU A 44 -7.86 14.99 -7.32
N ASN A 45 -9.09 14.52 -7.55
CA ASN A 45 -10.27 15.01 -6.85
C ASN A 45 -10.47 14.27 -5.52
N LYS A 46 -9.96 14.87 -4.45
CA LYS A 46 -10.06 14.34 -3.08
C LYS A 46 -11.49 14.36 -2.51
N GLU A 47 -12.44 14.99 -3.20
CA GLU A 47 -13.84 15.10 -2.78
C GLU A 47 -14.75 14.05 -3.45
N ASP A 48 -14.20 13.17 -4.29
CA ASP A 48 -14.97 12.08 -4.90
C ASP A 48 -15.36 11.04 -3.83
N GLU A 49 -16.64 10.96 -3.50
CA GLU A 49 -17.19 10.03 -2.50
C GLU A 49 -16.78 8.57 -2.76
N GLN A 50 -16.67 8.15 -4.02
CA GLN A 50 -16.25 6.79 -4.34
C GLN A 50 -14.79 6.55 -3.95
N GLN A 51 -13.93 7.54 -4.15
CA GLN A 51 -12.52 7.49 -3.76
C GLN A 51 -12.37 7.43 -2.23
N LEU A 52 -13.16 8.22 -1.49
CA LEU A 52 -13.18 8.16 -0.03
C LEU A 52 -13.61 6.77 0.46
N GLN A 53 -14.66 6.19 -0.10
CA GLN A 53 -15.13 4.85 0.29
C GLN A 53 -14.06 3.78 0.02
N VAL A 54 -13.35 3.85 -1.10
CA VAL A 54 -12.25 2.91 -1.41
C VAL A 54 -11.11 3.08 -0.41
N LYS A 55 -10.72 4.31 -0.09
CA LYS A 55 -9.68 4.61 0.90
C LYS A 55 -10.05 4.04 2.27
N GLU A 56 -11.30 4.26 2.70
CA GLU A 56 -11.78 3.78 3.98
C GLU A 56 -11.73 2.25 4.07
N ARG A 57 -12.23 1.55 3.04
CA ARG A 57 -12.19 0.08 2.98
C ARG A 57 -10.76 -0.45 3.06
N PHE A 58 -9.85 0.14 2.29
CA PHE A 58 -8.44 -0.23 2.31
C PHE A 58 -7.83 -0.11 3.70
N LEU A 59 -8.08 1.00 4.39
CA LEU A 59 -7.58 1.21 5.75
C LEU A 59 -8.24 0.27 6.77
N VAL A 60 -9.52 -0.06 6.60
CA VAL A 60 -10.23 -1.03 7.45
C VAL A 60 -9.62 -2.43 7.30
N GLU A 61 -9.42 -2.90 6.07
CA GLU A 61 -8.80 -4.20 5.80
C GLU A 61 -7.37 -4.27 6.34
N ALA A 62 -6.59 -3.20 6.17
CA ALA A 62 -5.24 -3.10 6.69
C ALA A 62 -5.21 -3.18 8.23
N ARG A 63 -6.08 -2.41 8.91
CA ARG A 63 -6.18 -2.45 10.38
C ARG A 63 -6.65 -3.79 10.91
N ALA A 64 -7.62 -4.42 10.24
CA ALA A 64 -8.13 -5.73 10.64
C ALA A 64 -7.02 -6.79 10.53
N THR A 65 -6.27 -6.79 9.42
CA THR A 65 -5.19 -7.75 9.20
C THR A 65 -4.00 -7.51 10.14
N ALA A 66 -3.66 -6.24 10.42
CA ALA A 66 -2.56 -5.88 11.33
C ALA A 66 -2.79 -6.31 12.78
N GLN A 67 -4.05 -6.56 13.19
CA GLN A 67 -4.37 -7.08 14.52
C GLN A 67 -4.17 -8.60 14.64
N LEU A 68 -3.95 -9.30 13.52
CA LEU A 68 -3.77 -10.74 13.50
C LEU A 68 -2.28 -11.09 13.43
N GLN A 69 -1.82 -11.96 14.33
CA GLN A 69 -0.46 -12.51 14.31
C GLN A 69 -0.54 -14.03 14.22
N HIS A 70 -0.27 -14.57 13.02
CA HIS A 70 -0.28 -15.99 12.77
C HIS A 70 0.57 -16.34 11.55
N SER A 71 1.22 -17.51 11.53
CA SER A 71 2.12 -17.93 10.44
C SER A 71 1.44 -18.04 9.07
N ASN A 72 0.13 -18.30 9.05
CA ASN A 72 -0.69 -18.41 7.84
C ASN A 72 -1.46 -17.12 7.49
N ILE A 73 -1.16 -16.01 8.15
CA ILE A 73 -1.78 -14.70 7.88
C ILE A 73 -0.66 -13.73 7.55
N LEU A 74 -0.81 -12.99 6.45
CA LEU A 74 0.17 -12.00 6.05
C LEU A 74 0.29 -10.89 7.10
N THR A 75 1.52 -10.47 7.38
CA THR A 75 1.78 -9.38 8.33
C THR A 75 1.79 -8.04 7.62
N ILE A 76 1.03 -7.08 8.12
CA ILE A 76 1.13 -5.69 7.69
C ILE A 76 2.11 -4.98 8.60
N TYR A 77 3.13 -4.37 8.00
CA TYR A 77 4.19 -3.70 8.74
C TYR A 77 4.04 -2.19 8.82
N ASP A 78 3.31 -1.61 7.88
CA ASP A 78 3.08 -0.17 7.79
C ASP A 78 1.83 0.09 6.96
N VAL A 79 1.15 1.20 7.23
CA VAL A 79 0.03 1.72 6.46
C VAL A 79 0.01 3.23 6.62
N GLY A 80 -0.14 3.97 5.53
CA GLY A 80 -0.11 5.42 5.57
C GLY A 80 -0.34 6.05 4.21
N ASP A 81 -0.36 7.38 4.21
CA ASP A 81 -0.52 8.18 3.00
C ASP A 81 0.82 8.80 2.59
N GLU A 82 1.10 8.84 1.30
CA GLU A 82 2.17 9.64 0.72
C GLU A 82 1.63 10.50 -0.42
N GLY A 83 1.44 11.79 -0.15
CA GLY A 83 0.86 12.72 -1.12
C GLY A 83 -0.59 12.38 -1.47
N SER A 84 -0.81 11.81 -2.66
CA SER A 84 -2.12 11.34 -3.16
C SER A 84 -2.23 9.81 -3.23
N LEU A 85 -1.27 9.10 -2.63
CA LEU A 85 -1.21 7.65 -2.60
C LEU A 85 -1.54 7.17 -1.18
N THR A 86 -2.34 6.11 -1.08
CA THR A 86 -2.56 5.35 0.18
C THR A 86 -2.25 3.89 -0.09
#